data_AF-A0A166RZD0-F1
#
_entry.id   AF-A0A166RZD0-F1
#
_cell.length_a   1.000
_cell.length_b   1.000
_cell.length_c   1.000
_cell.angle_alpha   90.00
_cell.angle_beta   90.00
_cell.angle_gamma   90.00
#
_symmetry.space_group_name_H-M   'P 1'
#
loop_
_entity.id
_entity.type
_entity.pdbx_description
1 polymer ?
#
loop_
_entity_poly.entity_id
_entity_poly.type
_entity_poly.pdbx_seq_one_letter_code
_entity_poly.pdbx_strand_id
1 'polypeptide(L)' 'MSRSRWERLPANPDLEGDLGYEIDEWDVIRARRDGRGRLMFLPKDKDMLRDDAFILADADAVCNVEKKQ' A
#
# COMPACT_ATOMS: atom_id res chain seq x y z
N MET A 1 19.24 17.31 7.95
CA MET A 1 19.94 16.09 7.49
C MET A 1 20.94 16.49 6.41
N SER A 2 22.19 16.03 6.45
CA SER A 2 23.17 16.28 5.37
C SER A 2 23.09 15.18 4.30
N ARG A 3 23.43 15.49 3.05
CA ARG A 3 23.45 14.53 1.94
C ARG A 3 24.26 13.27 2.25
N SER A 4 25.44 13.46 2.84
CA SER A 4 26.35 12.39 3.24
C SER A 4 25.77 11.45 4.30
N ARG A 5 24.77 11.90 5.07
CA ARG A 5 24.05 11.08 6.05
C ARG A 5 22.94 10.27 5.38
N TRP A 6 22.23 10.86 4.41
CA TRP A 6 21.22 10.17 3.60
C TRP A 6 21.80 9.03 2.77
N GLU A 7 22.94 9.25 2.11
CA GLU A 7 23.62 8.25 1.28
C GLU A 7 24.14 7.04 2.08
N ARG A 8 24.20 7.12 3.42
CA ARG A 8 24.62 6.03 4.30
C ARG A 8 23.47 5.18 4.82
N LEU A 9 22.22 5.60 4.60
CA LEU A 9 21.07 4.81 5.03
C LEU A 9 20.93 3.56 4.14
N PRO A 10 20.38 2.45 4.68
CA PRO A 10 20.05 1.29 3.87
C PRO A 10 19.12 1.64 2.71
N ALA A 11 19.37 1.04 1.54
CA ALA A 11 18.46 1.19 0.40
C ALA A 11 17.09 0.53 0.66
N ASN A 12 17.06 -0.48 1.52
CA ASN A 12 15.84 -1.10 2.03
C ASN A 12 15.69 -0.75 3.51
N PRO A 13 14.96 0.32 3.87
CA PRO A 13 14.75 0.71 5.26
C PRO A 13 13.89 -0.34 5.99
N ASP A 14 14.11 -0.48 7.28
CA ASP A 14 13.23 -1.26 8.14
C ASP A 14 11.89 -0.53 8.31
N LEU A 15 10.77 -1.23 8.06
CA LEU A 15 9.46 -0.60 8.08
C LEU A 15 9.11 -0.06 9.47
N GLU A 16 9.38 -0.82 10.53
CA GLU A 16 9.00 -0.46 11.89
C GLU A 16 10.05 0.46 12.52
N GLY A 17 11.31 0.04 12.54
CA GLY A 17 12.41 0.72 13.20
C GLY A 17 12.86 2.01 12.53
N ASP A 18 12.83 2.09 11.20
CA ASP A 18 13.23 3.31 10.48
C ASP A 18 12.05 4.21 10.12
N LEU A 19 10.86 3.65 9.86
CA LEU A 19 9.70 4.39 9.33
C LEU A 19 8.48 4.42 10.26
N GLY A 20 8.43 3.61 11.32
CA GLY A 20 7.27 3.51 12.21
C GLY A 20 6.02 2.94 11.54
N TYR A 21 6.20 2.19 10.45
CA TYR A 21 5.12 1.52 9.74
C TYR A 21 4.97 0.08 10.20
N GLU A 22 3.71 -0.32 10.39
CA GLU A 22 3.33 -1.71 10.60
C GLU A 22 2.72 -2.27 9.31
N ILE A 23 3.02 -3.53 9.01
CA ILE A 23 2.40 -4.22 7.87
C ILE A 23 0.98 -4.59 8.27
N ASP A 24 0.02 -4.15 7.47
CA ASP A 24 -1.37 -4.54 7.62
C ASP A 24 -1.80 -5.43 6.45
N GLU A 25 -2.75 -6.33 6.71
CA GLU A 25 -3.31 -7.22 5.73
C GLU A 25 -4.59 -6.61 5.13
N TRP A 26 -4.66 -6.59 3.80
CA TRP A 26 -5.77 -5.97 3.08
C TRP A 26 -6.44 -6.96 2.13
N ASP A 27 -7.77 -6.93 2.10
CA ASP A 27 -8.57 -7.68 1.13
C ASP A 27 -8.82 -6.83 -0.12
N VAL A 28 -8.65 -7.43 -1.31
CA VAL A 28 -8.80 -6.73 -2.59
C VAL A 28 -10.05 -7.21 -3.32
N ILE A 29 -11.01 -6.31 -3.50
CA ILE A 29 -12.25 -6.57 -4.23
C ILE A 29 -12.18 -5.92 -5.62
N ARG A 30 -12.55 -6.69 -6.65
CA ARG A 30 -12.62 -6.20 -8.03
C ARG A 30 -14.05 -5.80 -8.38
N ALA A 31 -14.31 -4.50 -8.51
CA ALA A 31 -15.58 -4.00 -9.01
C ALA A 31 -15.59 -4.07 -10.55
N ARG A 32 -16.24 -5.09 -11.11
CA ARG A 32 -16.52 -5.17 -12.55
C ARG A 32 -17.79 -4.38 -12.87
N ARG A 33 -17.62 -3.11 -13.21
CA ARG A 33 -18.58 -2.36 -14.02
C ARG A 33 -17.76 -1.58 -15.06
N ASP A 34 -17.95 -1.90 -16.34
CA ASP A 34 -17.84 -0.93 -17.43
C ASP A 34 -16.43 -0.66 -18.00
N GLY A 35 -15.55 -1.67 -18.05
CA GLY A 35 -14.39 -1.69 -18.95
C GLY A 35 -13.09 -1.08 -18.41
N ARG A 36 -13.13 -0.29 -17.34
CA ARG A 36 -11.95 0.06 -16.51
C ARG A 36 -12.17 -0.53 -15.13
N GLY A 37 -11.56 -1.67 -14.86
CA GLY A 37 -11.74 -2.36 -13.59
C GLY A 37 -11.33 -1.45 -12.43
N ARG A 38 -12.19 -1.33 -11.42
CA ARG A 38 -11.84 -0.66 -10.16
C ARG A 38 -11.46 -1.68 -9.11
N LEU A 39 -10.47 -1.34 -8.31
CA LEU A 39 -9.99 -2.10 -7.16
C LEU A 39 -10.42 -1.37 -5.90
N MET A 40 -11.01 -2.11 -4.97
CA MET A 40 -11.28 -1.65 -3.61
C MET A 40 -10.39 -2.45 -2.66
N PHE A 41 -9.61 -1.75 -1.86
CA PHE A 41 -8.78 -2.34 -0.81
C PHE A 41 -9.46 -2.08 0.52
N LEU A 42 -9.68 -3.14 1.29
CA LEU A 42 -10.28 -3.11 2.61
C LEU A 42 -9.26 -3.58 3.65
N PRO A 43 -9.00 -2.81 4.71
CA PRO A 43 -8.18 -3.30 5.82
C PRO A 43 -8.88 -4.47 6.51
N LYS A 44 -8.11 -5.44 7.01
CA LYS A 44 -8.67 -6.53 7.81
C LYS A 44 -9.10 -6.09 9.20
N ASP A 45 -8.50 -5.03 9.72
CA ASP A 45 -8.94 -4.42 10.96
C ASP A 45 -10.33 -3.79 10.79
N LYS A 46 -11.31 -4.34 11.52
CA LYS A 46 -12.70 -3.90 11.48
C LYS A 46 -12.91 -2.54 12.12
N ASP A 47 -12.03 -2.10 13.00
CA ASP A 47 -12.10 -0.77 13.57
C ASP A 47 -11.67 0.28 12.54
N MET A 48 -10.67 -0.02 11.70
CA MET A 48 -10.30 0.83 10.56
C MET A 48 -11.41 0.93 9.49
N LEU A 49 -12.18 -0.15 9.28
CA LEU A 49 -13.34 -0.12 8.39
C LEU A 49 -14.45 0.83 8.86
N ARG A 50 -14.58 1.04 10.18
CA ARG A 50 -15.57 1.97 10.75
C ARG A 50 -15.16 3.43 10.54
N ASP A 51 -13.88 3.68 10.35
CA ASP A 51 -13.29 5.00 10.12
C ASP A 51 -13.17 5.33 8.61
N ASP A 52 -13.93 4.64 7.74
CA ASP A 52 -13.91 4.80 6.28
C ASP A 52 -12.51 4.64 5.64
N ALA A 53 -11.61 3.87 6.27
CA ALA A 53 -10.24 3.68 5.80
C ALA A 53 -10.16 2.64 4.66
N PHE A 54 -10.79 2.89 3.52
CA PHE A 54 -10.67 2.06 2.31
C PHE A 54 -10.06 2.84 1.15
N ILE A 55 -9.39 2.12 0.25
CA ILE A 55 -8.76 2.71 -0.93
C ILE A 55 -9.54 2.26 -2.18
N LEU A 56 -9.91 3.23 -3.01
CA LEU A 56 -10.42 2.98 -4.36
C LEU A 56 -9.37 3.40 -5.38
N ALA A 57 -8.98 2.48 -6.25
CA ALA A 57 -8.01 2.73 -7.30
C ALA A 57 -8.50 2.17 -8.64
N ASP A 58 -8.12 2.84 -9.73
CA ASP A 58 -8.23 2.24 -11.05
C ASP A 58 -7.18 1.13 -11.19
N ALA A 59 -7.53 0.03 -11.88
CA ALA A 59 -6.66 -1.13 -11.97
C ALA A 59 -5.33 -0.87 -12.69
N ASP A 60 -5.26 0.15 -13.55
CA ASP A 60 -4.05 0.59 -14.25
C ASP A 60 -3.15 1.48 -13.38
N ALA A 61 -3.68 2.06 -12.30
CA ALA A 61 -2.92 2.83 -11.32
C ALA A 61 -2.23 1.94 -10.26
N VAL A 62 -2.52 0.63 -10.23
CA VAL A 62 -1.98 -0.32 -9.25
C VAL A 62 -0.91 -1.21 -9.88
N CYS A 63 0.29 -1.21 -9.30
CA CYS A 63 1.38 -2.10 -9.69
C CYS A 63 1.62 -3.16 -8.60
N ASN A 64 1.62 -4.45 -8.98
CA ASN A 64 2.05 -5.52 -8.10
C ASN A 64 3.59 -5.61 -8.15
N VAL A 65 4.24 -5.38 -7.00
CA VAL A 65 5.71 -5.36 -6.86
C VAL A 65 6.34 -6.74 -6.61
N GLU A 66 5.54 -7.76 -6.31
CA GLU A 66 6.01 -9.15 -6.15
C GLU A 66 6.24 -9.84 -7.49
N LYS A 67 5.50 -9.41 -8.52
CA LYS A 67 5.77 -9.79 -9.89
C LYS A 67 6.93 -8.94 -10.40
N LYS A 68 8.13 -9.53 -10.49
CA LYS A 68 9.22 -8.94 -11.28
C LYS A 68 8.66 -8.57 -12.65
N GLN A 69 8.71 -7.28 -12.98
CA GLN A 69 8.51 -6.79 -14.35
C GLN A 69 9.75 -7.08 -15.19
#